data_AF-A0A6G0VJH1-F1
#
_entry.id   AF-A0A6G0VJH1-F1
#
_cell.length_a   1.000
_cell.length_b   1.000
_cell.length_c   1.000
_cell.angle_alpha   90.00
_cell.angle_beta   90.00
_cell.angle_gamma   90.00
#
_symmetry.space_group_name_H-M   'P 1'
#
loop_
_entity.id
_entity.type
_entity.pdbx_description
1 polymer ?
#
loop_
_entity_poly.entity_id
_entity_poly.type
_entity_poly.pdbx_seq_one_letter_code
_entity_poly.pdbx_strand_id
1 'polypeptide(L)'
;LMALAHLPATEEHHHGNSYSILLGFRVVQDLVTEYNIENELHDLMRYYERFWIDTVNPARFTVCRLQYRTNNYIESYHASLLRLMGQHPPLYRFYDQLRTIEERARNDFGRAVNGQRVRQANNRASSHNDATIRNAW
;
A
#
# COMPACT_ATOMS: atom_id res chain seq x y z
N LEU A 1 -5.16 2.21 8.37
CA LEU A 1 -5.83 1.08 7.68
C LEU A 1 -5.02 0.51 6.51
N MET A 2 -4.56 1.29 5.53
CA MET A 2 -3.77 0.76 4.38
C MET A 2 -2.49 0.01 4.80
N ALA A 3 -1.85 0.45 5.89
CA ALA A 3 -0.67 -0.21 6.44
C ALA A 3 -0.94 -1.63 6.95
N LEU A 4 -2.20 -1.98 7.29
CA LEU A 4 -2.55 -3.30 7.81
C LEU A 4 -2.23 -4.40 6.79
N ALA A 5 -2.36 -4.14 5.50
CA ALA A 5 -2.03 -5.13 4.47
C ALA A 5 -0.57 -5.62 4.52
N HIS A 6 0.34 -4.89 5.18
CA HIS A 6 1.73 -5.34 5.37
C HIS A 6 1.91 -6.32 6.52
N LEU A 7 0.91 -6.50 7.38
CA LEU A 7 0.90 -7.48 8.46
C LEU A 7 0.51 -8.87 7.95
N PRO A 8 0.93 -9.94 8.63
CA PRO A 8 0.56 -11.29 8.26
C PRO A 8 -0.94 -11.51 8.48
N ALA A 9 -1.53 -12.37 7.64
CA ALA A 9 -2.94 -12.72 7.73
C ALA A 9 -3.28 -13.56 8.97
N THR A 10 -2.33 -14.38 9.41
CA THR A 10 -2.42 -15.17 10.64
C THR A 10 -1.45 -14.61 11.67
N GLU A 11 -1.69 -14.95 12.93
CA GLU A 11 -0.85 -14.50 14.04
C GLU A 11 0.55 -15.10 13.95
N GLU A 12 1.53 -14.22 13.82
CA GLU A 12 2.95 -14.57 13.88
C GLU A 12 3.56 -14.03 15.18
N HIS A 13 4.60 -14.71 15.65
CA HIS A 13 5.30 -14.37 16.88
C HIS A 13 6.70 -13.87 16.55
N HIS A 14 7.07 -12.73 17.12
CA HIS A 14 8.42 -12.20 17.00
C HIS A 14 8.81 -11.50 18.30
N HIS A 15 9.98 -11.85 18.85
CA HIS A 15 10.49 -11.35 20.13
C HIS A 15 9.47 -11.33 21.28
N GLY A 16 8.64 -12.38 21.38
CA GLY A 16 7.63 -12.51 22.44
C GLY A 16 6.33 -11.73 22.20
N ASN A 17 6.23 -10.97 21.11
CA ASN A 17 5.02 -10.26 20.72
C ASN A 17 4.35 -10.92 19.52
N SER A 18 3.03 -11.03 19.59
CA SER A 18 2.16 -11.49 18.51
C SER A 18 1.72 -10.32 17.63
N TYR A 19 1.74 -10.51 16.30
CA TYR A 19 1.25 -9.51 15.36
C TYR A 19 0.50 -10.16 14.19
N SER A 20 -0.54 -9.48 13.73
CA SER A 20 -1.36 -9.86 12.58
C SER A 20 -2.21 -8.68 12.12
N ILE A 21 -2.83 -8.81 10.95
CA ILE A 21 -3.83 -7.84 10.45
C ILE A 21 -4.93 -7.61 11.50
N LEU A 22 -5.44 -8.69 12.11
CA LEU A 22 -6.52 -8.60 13.09
C LEU A 22 -6.07 -7.87 14.37
N LEU A 23 -4.88 -8.21 14.88
CA LEU A 23 -4.32 -7.54 16.05
C LEU A 23 -4.04 -6.06 15.77
N GLY A 24 -3.46 -5.74 14.61
CA GLY A 24 -3.24 -4.36 14.19
C GLY A 24 -4.55 -3.58 14.03
N PHE A 25 -5.62 -4.21 13.55
CA PHE A 25 -6.93 -3.57 13.45
C PHE A 25 -7.52 -3.29 14.84
N ARG A 26 -7.39 -4.21 15.81
CA ARG A 26 -7.79 -3.96 17.21
C ARG A 26 -7.07 -2.78 17.83
N VAL A 27 -5.75 -2.69 17.63
CA VAL A 27 -4.97 -1.52 18.09
C VAL A 27 -5.50 -0.22 17.49
N VAL A 28 -5.93 -0.23 16.21
CA VAL A 28 -6.56 0.94 15.61
C VAL A 28 -7.90 1.26 16.27
N GLN A 29 -8.72 0.26 16.59
CA GLN A 29 -9.99 0.47 17.31
C GLN A 29 -9.75 1.05 18.71
N ASP A 30 -8.77 0.50 19.45
CA ASP A 30 -8.40 1.00 20.78
C ASP A 30 -7.96 2.47 20.73
N LEU A 31 -7.16 2.85 19.72
CA LEU A 31 -6.76 4.25 19.51
C LEU A 31 -7.95 5.15 19.16
N VAL A 32 -8.90 4.69 18.35
CA VAL A 32 -10.11 5.45 18.01
C VAL A 32 -10.93 5.75 19.26
N THR A 33 -11.04 4.78 20.17
CA THR A 33 -11.65 4.94 21.49
C THR A 33 -10.84 5.89 22.37
N GLU A 34 -9.51 5.73 22.44
CA GLU A 34 -8.63 6.57 23.26
C GLU A 34 -8.69 8.05 22.85
N TYR A 35 -8.73 8.32 21.55
CA TYR A 35 -8.86 9.68 21.02
C TYR A 35 -10.30 10.20 20.98
N ASN A 36 -11.29 9.41 21.41
CA ASN A 36 -12.70 9.75 21.45
C ASN A 36 -13.25 10.23 20.09
N ILE A 37 -12.84 9.55 19.01
CA ILE A 37 -13.24 9.81 17.62
C ILE A 37 -14.07 8.66 17.02
N GLU A 38 -14.74 7.91 17.88
CA GLU A 38 -15.53 6.74 17.52
C GLU A 38 -16.66 7.09 16.55
N ASN A 39 -17.37 8.19 16.80
CA ASN A 39 -18.52 8.59 15.98
C ASN A 39 -18.09 8.97 14.56
N GLU A 40 -16.95 9.66 14.43
CA GLU A 40 -16.39 10.13 13.18
C GLU A 40 -15.88 8.97 12.32
N LEU A 41 -15.35 7.93 12.94
CA LEU A 41 -14.75 6.79 12.25
C LEU A 41 -15.62 5.53 12.27
N HIS A 42 -16.79 5.56 12.89
CA HIS A 42 -17.67 4.40 13.07
C HIS A 42 -17.97 3.68 11.76
N ASP A 43 -18.43 4.43 10.75
CA ASP A 43 -18.78 3.86 9.44
C ASP A 43 -17.56 3.28 8.72
N LEU A 44 -16.39 3.92 8.88
CA LEU A 44 -15.13 3.42 8.31
C LEU A 44 -14.67 2.12 8.99
N MET A 45 -14.69 2.08 10.33
CA MET A 45 -14.29 0.89 11.09
C MET A 45 -15.23 -0.27 10.80
N ARG A 46 -16.55 -0.01 10.79
CA ARG A 46 -17.57 -1.01 10.45
C ARG A 46 -17.41 -1.50 9.01
N TYR A 47 -17.15 -0.61 8.05
CA TYR A 47 -16.89 -1.00 6.67
C TYR A 47 -15.66 -1.89 6.57
N TYR A 48 -14.56 -1.49 7.21
CA TYR A 48 -13.30 -2.22 7.15
C TYR A 48 -13.43 -3.62 7.75
N GLU A 49 -14.07 -3.74 8.91
CA GLU A 49 -14.34 -5.02 9.55
C GLU A 49 -15.21 -5.93 8.66
N ARG A 50 -16.41 -5.47 8.27
CA ARG A 50 -17.34 -6.31 7.51
C ARG A 50 -16.84 -6.71 6.13
N PHE A 51 -16.22 -5.77 5.43
CA PHE A 51 -15.80 -6.02 4.06
C PHE A 51 -14.41 -6.65 4.01
N TRP A 52 -13.41 -6.01 4.62
CA TRP A 52 -12.03 -6.47 4.47
C TRP A 52 -11.71 -7.64 5.40
N ILE A 53 -12.13 -7.60 6.66
CA ILE A 53 -11.85 -8.68 7.61
C ILE A 53 -12.77 -9.89 7.35
N ASP A 54 -14.08 -9.69 7.35
CA ASP A 54 -15.03 -10.82 7.31
C ASP A 54 -15.25 -11.36 5.89
N THR A 55 -15.48 -10.48 4.90
CA THR A 55 -15.85 -10.90 3.54
C THR A 55 -14.63 -11.26 2.68
N VAL A 56 -13.64 -10.37 2.59
CA VAL A 56 -12.45 -10.57 1.75
C VAL A 56 -11.47 -11.53 2.42
N ASN A 57 -11.38 -11.52 3.75
CA ASN A 57 -10.44 -12.28 4.57
C ASN A 57 -8.97 -11.79 4.44
N PRO A 58 -8.26 -11.53 5.57
CA PRO A 58 -6.85 -11.14 5.62
C PRO A 58 -5.90 -11.94 4.71
N ALA A 59 -6.14 -13.24 4.56
CA ALA A 59 -5.33 -14.12 3.72
C ALA A 59 -5.35 -13.76 2.23
N ARG A 60 -6.41 -13.07 1.75
CA ARG A 60 -6.57 -12.73 0.34
C ARG A 60 -5.98 -11.38 -0.06
N PHE A 61 -5.73 -10.49 0.91
CA PHE A 61 -5.25 -9.14 0.61
C PHE A 61 -3.95 -8.75 1.34
N THR A 62 -3.43 -9.61 2.21
CA THR A 62 -2.10 -9.40 2.79
C THR A 62 -1.04 -9.33 1.67
N VAL A 63 -0.17 -8.34 1.77
CA VAL A 63 1.05 -8.19 0.96
C VAL A 63 2.31 -8.43 1.81
N CYS A 64 2.13 -9.00 3.01
CA CYS A 64 3.24 -9.41 3.85
C CYS A 64 4.10 -10.43 3.11
N ARG A 65 5.42 -10.22 3.10
CA ARG A 65 6.41 -11.06 2.39
C ARG A 65 6.24 -11.19 0.87
N LEU A 66 5.32 -10.44 0.24
CA LEU A 66 5.25 -10.34 -1.22
C LEU A 66 6.34 -9.41 -1.75
N GLN A 67 7.18 -9.93 -2.65
CA GLN A 67 8.26 -9.18 -3.30
C GLN A 67 7.74 -8.06 -4.21
N TYR A 68 6.54 -8.23 -4.76
CA TYR A 68 5.85 -7.23 -5.58
C TYR A 68 4.59 -6.75 -4.86
N ARG A 69 4.71 -5.65 -4.11
CA ARG A 69 3.57 -5.01 -3.46
C ARG A 69 2.78 -4.25 -4.53
N THR A 70 1.63 -4.78 -4.94
CA THR A 70 0.70 -4.15 -5.90
C THR A 70 0.38 -2.70 -5.54
N ASN A 71 0.32 -2.40 -4.23
CA ASN A 71 0.07 -1.03 -3.74
C ASN A 71 1.14 -0.03 -4.22
N ASN A 72 2.42 -0.41 -4.28
CA ASN A 72 3.48 0.49 -4.74
C ASN A 72 3.35 0.84 -6.22
N TYR A 73 2.86 -0.08 -7.05
CA TYR A 73 2.66 0.16 -8.48
C TYR A 73 1.45 1.05 -8.73
N ILE A 74 0.33 0.74 -8.08
CA ILE A 74 -0.92 1.52 -8.20
C ILE A 74 -0.70 2.93 -7.66
N GLU A 75 -0.06 3.07 -6.50
CA GLU A 75 0.26 4.37 -5.91
C GLU A 75 1.30 5.14 -6.75
N SER A 76 2.31 4.45 -7.30
CA SER A 76 3.25 5.07 -8.25
C SER A 76 2.58 5.52 -9.54
N TYR A 77 1.59 4.78 -10.03
CA TYR A 77 0.79 5.14 -11.20
C TYR A 77 -0.03 6.39 -10.90
N HIS A 78 -0.82 6.38 -9.82
CA HIS A 78 -1.64 7.53 -9.42
C HIS A 78 -0.80 8.78 -9.11
N ALA A 79 0.35 8.63 -8.45
CA ALA A 79 1.26 9.75 -8.19
C ALA A 79 1.87 10.31 -9.48
N SER A 80 2.21 9.43 -10.44
CA SER A 80 2.72 9.86 -11.75
C SER A 80 1.63 10.58 -12.55
N LEU A 81 0.40 10.06 -12.48
CA LEU A 81 -0.80 10.63 -13.10
C LEU A 81 -1.12 12.02 -12.54
N LEU A 82 -1.21 12.17 -11.22
CA LEU A 82 -1.40 13.46 -10.56
C LEU A 82 -0.29 14.47 -10.92
N ARG A 83 0.98 14.03 -10.94
CA ARG A 83 2.12 14.89 -11.28
C ARG A 83 2.08 15.38 -12.73
N LEU A 84 1.70 14.53 -13.68
CA LEU A 84 1.70 14.88 -15.10
C LEU A 84 0.48 15.71 -15.50
N MET A 85 -0.68 15.45 -14.90
CA MET A 85 -1.93 16.07 -15.32
C MET A 85 -2.05 17.52 -14.85
N GLY A 86 -1.53 17.88 -13.68
CA GLY A 86 -1.69 19.23 -13.14
C GLY A 86 -3.16 19.66 -13.02
N GLN A 87 -3.43 20.96 -12.94
CA GLN A 87 -4.80 21.49 -12.86
C GLN A 87 -5.36 21.67 -14.29
N HIS A 88 -6.21 20.73 -14.72
CA HIS A 88 -6.99 20.75 -15.97
C HIS A 88 -6.21 21.00 -17.28
N PRO A 89 -5.50 19.98 -17.81
CA PRO A 89 -4.86 20.06 -19.11
C PRO A 89 -5.90 20.06 -20.25
N PRO A 90 -5.62 20.72 -21.39
CA PRO A 90 -6.44 20.61 -22.59
C PRO A 90 -6.59 19.15 -23.03
N LEU A 91 -7.75 18.76 -23.56
CA LEU A 91 -8.12 17.36 -23.87
C LEU A 91 -7.06 16.59 -24.68
N TYR A 92 -6.42 17.23 -25.66
CA TYR A 92 -5.36 16.61 -26.46
C TYR A 92 -4.09 16.33 -25.66
N ARG A 93 -3.70 17.25 -24.75
CA ARG A 93 -2.55 17.02 -23.85
C ARG A 93 -2.88 15.96 -22.80
N PHE A 94 -4.11 15.94 -22.30
CA PHE A 94 -4.60 14.89 -21.41
C PHE A 94 -4.44 13.51 -22.05
N TYR A 95 -4.88 13.35 -23.31
CA TYR A 95 -4.83 12.06 -23.99
C TYR A 95 -3.38 11.58 -24.22
N ASP A 96 -2.50 12.48 -24.65
CA ASP A 96 -1.10 12.16 -24.91
C ASP A 96 -0.32 11.80 -23.62
N GLN A 97 -0.61 12.51 -22.53
CA GLN A 97 -0.07 12.22 -21.21
C GLN A 97 -0.59 10.88 -20.66
N LEU A 98 -1.88 10.59 -20.84
CA LEU A 98 -2.48 9.34 -20.38
C LEU A 98 -1.85 8.14 -21.08
N ARG A 99 -1.68 8.23 -22.41
CA ARG A 99 -1.00 7.20 -23.22
C ARG A 99 0.45 6.97 -22.75
N THR A 100 1.18 8.05 -22.50
CA THR A 100 2.56 7.97 -22.01
C THR A 100 2.66 7.26 -20.65
N ILE A 101 1.70 7.49 -19.76
CA ILE A 101 1.67 6.86 -18.43
C ILE A 101 1.27 5.39 -18.55
N GLU A 102 0.29 5.06 -19.39
CA GLU A 102 -0.12 3.69 -19.66
C GLU A 102 1.04 2.85 -20.21
N GLU A 103 1.77 3.37 -21.20
CA GLU A 103 2.93 2.70 -21.79
C GLU A 103 4.03 2.46 -20.74
N ARG A 104 4.28 3.43 -19.86
CA ARG A 104 5.22 3.27 -18.74
C ARG A 104 4.73 2.23 -17.74
N ALA A 105 3.47 2.28 -17.34
CA ALA A 105 2.88 1.34 -16.39
C ALA A 105 2.91 -0.10 -16.93
N ARG A 106 2.66 -0.29 -18.23
CA ARG A 106 2.72 -1.59 -18.89
C ARG A 106 4.14 -2.14 -18.94
N ASN A 107 5.12 -1.30 -19.23
CA ASN A 107 6.54 -1.68 -19.21
C ASN A 107 7.02 -2.00 -17.78
N ASP A 108 6.61 -1.20 -16.81
CA ASP A 108 6.90 -1.38 -15.39
C ASP A 108 6.28 -2.69 -14.88
N PHE A 109 5.02 -2.97 -15.23
CA PHE A 109 4.37 -4.24 -14.91
C PHE A 109 5.08 -5.44 -15.54
N GLY A 110 5.44 -5.35 -16.84
CA GLY A 110 6.18 -6.41 -17.52
C GLY A 110 7.57 -6.68 -16.90
N ARG A 111 8.27 -5.63 -16.47
CA ARG A 111 9.56 -5.75 -15.75
C ARG A 111 9.37 -6.36 -14.36
N ALA A 112 8.31 -5.99 -13.65
CA ALA A 112 7.97 -6.56 -12.35
C ALA A 112 7.70 -8.07 -12.43
N VAL A 113 6.89 -8.49 -13.40
CA VAL A 113 6.58 -9.91 -13.67
C VAL A 113 7.84 -10.70 -13.97
N ASN A 114 8.80 -10.09 -14.66
CA ASN A 114 10.06 -10.73 -15.07
C ASN A 114 11.20 -10.64 -14.04
N GLY A 115 10.94 -10.29 -12.78
CA GLY A 115 12.01 -10.25 -11.78
C GLY A 115 12.84 -8.95 -11.77
N GLN A 116 12.59 -8.02 -12.69
CA GLN A 116 13.47 -6.88 -12.94
C GLN A 116 13.07 -5.65 -12.13
N ARG A 117 14.07 -4.90 -11.62
CA ARG A 117 13.82 -3.67 -10.85
C ARG A 117 13.22 -2.61 -11.77
N VAL A 118 12.05 -2.11 -11.39
CA VAL A 118 11.23 -1.20 -12.21
C VAL A 118 11.73 0.24 -12.24
N ARG A 119 12.51 0.67 -11.25
CA ARG A 119 13.18 1.97 -11.26
C ARG A 119 14.67 1.77 -11.01
N GLN A 120 15.52 2.37 -11.86
CA GLN A 120 16.89 2.65 -11.46
C GLN A 120 16.83 3.55 -10.22
N ALA A 121 17.43 3.07 -9.13
CA ALA A 121 17.49 3.82 -7.90
C ALA A 121 18.22 5.15 -8.15
N ASN A 122 17.56 6.27 -7.90
CA ASN A 122 18.29 7.47 -7.52
C ASN A 122 18.97 7.12 -6.18
N ASN A 123 20.25 6.75 -6.28
CA ASN A 123 21.10 6.06 -5.30
C ASN A 123 21.30 6.78 -3.95
N ARG A 124 20.56 7.85 -3.63
CA ARG A 124 20.78 8.63 -2.41
C ARG A 124 19.71 8.45 -1.32
N ALA A 125 18.47 8.10 -1.68
CA ALA A 125 17.36 8.00 -0.71
C ALA A 125 16.98 6.56 -0.32
N SER A 126 17.19 5.57 -1.21
CA SER A 126 16.77 4.17 -0.99
C SER A 126 17.61 3.46 0.09
N SER A 127 18.89 3.82 0.24
CA SER A 127 19.80 3.17 1.18
C SER A 127 19.41 3.37 2.64
N HIS A 128 18.75 4.49 2.99
CA HIS A 128 18.34 4.74 4.36
C HIS A 128 17.11 3.90 4.74
N ASN A 129 16.07 3.90 3.91
CA ASN A 129 14.87 3.09 4.15
C ASN A 129 15.15 1.58 4.06
N ASP A 130 15.98 1.12 3.11
CA ASP A 130 16.35 -0.30 3.01
C ASP A 130 17.29 -0.75 4.15
N ALA A 131 18.03 0.17 4.78
CA ALA A 131 18.80 -0.10 6.00
C ALA A 131 17.90 -0.15 7.23
N THR A 132 16.94 0.76 7.35
CA THR A 132 15.93 0.73 8.43
C THR A 132 15.07 -0.52 8.35
N ILE A 133 14.66 -0.94 7.15
CA ILE A 133 13.91 -2.19 6.96
C ILE A 133 14.78 -3.40 7.27
N ARG A 134 16.08 -3.41 6.93
CA ARG A 134 16.99 -4.53 7.26
C ARG A 134 17.35 -4.62 8.74
N ASN A 135 17.42 -3.49 9.44
CA ASN A 135 17.70 -3.43 10.88
C ASN A 135 16.45 -3.59 11.74
N ALA A 136 15.27 -3.73 11.13
CA ALA A 136 14.00 -3.97 11.81
C ALA A 136 13.60 -5.47 11.84
N TRP A 137 14.54 -6.38 11.55
CA TRP A 137 14.38 -7.84 11.64
C TRP A 137 15.47 -8.45 12.51
#